data_AF-A0A0C3L9D2-F1
#
_entry.id   AF-A0A0C3L9D2-F1
#
_cell.length_a   1.000
_cell.length_b   1.000
_cell.length_c   1.000
_cell.angle_alpha   90.00
_cell.angle_beta   90.00
_cell.angle_gamma   90.00
#
_symmetry.space_group_name_H-M   'P 1'
#
loop_
_entity.id
_entity.type
_entity.pdbx_description
1 polymer ?
#
loop_
_entity_poly.entity_id
_entity_poly.type
_entity_poly.pdbx_seq_one_letter_code
_entity_poly.pdbx_strand_id
1 'polypeptide(L)' 'PSLYTPAGHRALIAIRCARSHRPTNMVADPEYLLEVNLLRPGTIVPSPATVACDIKDIYLAASAKVKDHFKV' A
#
# COMPACT_ATOMS: atom_id res chain seq x y z
N PRO A 1 17.23 9.18 -3.89
CA PRO A 1 16.69 7.80 -3.82
C PRO A 1 16.31 7.44 -2.38
N SER A 2 15.02 7.20 -2.09
CA SER A 2 14.62 6.71 -0.76
C SER A 2 15.09 5.26 -0.59
N LEU A 3 15.70 4.94 0.55
CA LEU A 3 16.00 3.55 0.93
C LEU A 3 14.67 2.76 1.01
N TYR A 4 14.68 1.57 0.42
CA TYR A 4 13.55 0.65 0.55
C TYR A 4 13.32 0.30 2.02
N THR A 5 12.05 0.30 2.42
CA THR A 5 11.58 -0.31 3.66
C THR A 5 10.31 -1.11 3.35
N PRO A 6 10.06 -2.24 4.03
CA PRO A 6 8.81 -2.99 3.84
C PRO A 6 7.56 -2.15 4.10
N ALA A 7 7.61 -1.28 5.12
CA ALA A 7 6.51 -0.36 5.44
C ALA A 7 6.28 0.67 4.33
N GLY A 8 7.35 1.25 3.77
CA GLY A 8 7.25 2.18 2.64
C GLY A 8 6.70 1.51 1.39
N HIS A 9 7.13 0.28 1.09
CA HIS A 9 6.60 -0.50 -0.03
C HIS A 9 5.10 -0.77 0.14
N ARG A 10 4.67 -1.23 1.32
CA ARG A 10 3.25 -1.44 1.64
C ARG A 10 2.42 -0.16 1.49
N ALA A 11 2.91 0.96 2.00
CA ALA A 11 2.22 2.25 1.89
C ALA A 11 2.03 2.66 0.41
N LEU A 12 3.05 2.48 -0.44
CA LEU A 12 2.95 2.77 -1.87
C LEU A 12 1.92 1.87 -2.57
N ILE A 13 1.86 0.58 -2.22
CA ILE A 13 0.84 -0.35 -2.74
C ILE A 13 -0.56 0.12 -2.32
N ALA A 14 -0.77 0.39 -1.02
CA ALA A 14 -2.07 0.83 -0.51
C ALA A 14 -2.56 2.12 -1.19
N ILE A 15 -1.67 3.10 -1.36
CA ILE A 15 -1.96 4.35 -2.10
C ILE A 15 -2.31 4.04 -3.56
N ARG A 16 -1.57 3.13 -4.22
CA ARG A 16 -1.84 2.73 -5.61
C ARG A 16 -3.21 2.07 -5.74
N CYS A 17 -3.58 1.18 -4.82
CA CYS A 17 -4.91 0.57 -4.75
C CYS A 17 -6.00 1.63 -4.61
N ALA A 18 -5.86 2.54 -3.64
CA ALA A 18 -6.84 3.59 -3.39
C ALA A 18 -6.99 4.57 -4.56
N ARG A 19 -5.87 5.05 -5.13
CA ARG A 19 -5.86 6.08 -6.18
C ARG A 19 -6.30 5.57 -7.55
N SER A 20 -5.99 4.31 -7.87
CA SER A 20 -6.28 3.74 -9.20
C SER A 20 -7.40 2.70 -9.17
N HIS A 21 -8.17 2.66 -8.07
CA HIS A 21 -9.24 1.67 -7.85
C HIS A 21 -8.79 0.22 -8.13
N ARG A 22 -7.53 -0.09 -7.79
CA ARG A 22 -7.00 -1.43 -8.01
C ARG A 22 -7.38 -2.35 -6.85
N PRO A 23 -7.83 -3.58 -7.14
CA PRO A 23 -8.10 -4.56 -6.09
C PRO A 23 -6.80 -4.95 -5.37
N THR A 24 -6.90 -5.32 -4.10
CA THR A 24 -5.74 -5.68 -3.27
C THR A 24 -5.07 -6.97 -3.74
N ASN A 25 -5.77 -7.82 -4.48
CA ASN A 25 -5.20 -9.03 -5.09
C ASN A 25 -4.14 -8.73 -6.17
N MET A 26 -3.95 -7.46 -6.59
CA MET A 26 -2.87 -7.09 -7.51
C MET A 26 -1.48 -7.44 -7.00
N VAL A 27 -1.30 -7.63 -5.69
CA VAL A 27 -0.01 -8.06 -5.12
C VAL A 27 0.29 -9.54 -5.34
N ALA A 28 -0.72 -10.32 -5.75
CA ALA A 28 -0.58 -11.73 -6.12
C ALA A 28 -0.51 -11.93 -7.65
N ASP A 29 -0.54 -10.84 -8.42
CA ASP A 29 -0.41 -10.86 -9.87
C ASP A 29 0.99 -11.33 -10.29
N PRO A 30 1.13 -12.35 -11.17
CA PRO A 30 2.42 -12.91 -11.53
C PRO A 30 3.38 -11.87 -12.13
N GLU A 31 2.88 -10.99 -13.01
CA GLU A 31 3.68 -9.96 -13.65
C GLU A 31 4.16 -8.91 -12.65
N TYR A 32 3.32 -8.52 -11.68
CA TYR A 32 3.74 -7.68 -10.57
C TYR A 32 4.83 -8.32 -9.71
N LEU A 33 4.72 -9.62 -9.40
CA LEU A 33 5.74 -10.34 -8.64
C LEU A 33 7.07 -10.40 -9.42
N LEU A 34 7.01 -10.64 -10.73
CA LEU A 34 8.17 -10.61 -11.62
C LEU A 34 8.81 -9.22 -11.67
N GLU A 35 8.02 -8.15 -11.78
CA GLU A 35 8.50 -6.77 -11.76
C GLU A 35 9.25 -6.45 -10.45
N VAL A 36 8.64 -6.79 -9.31
CA VAL A 36 9.24 -6.57 -7.99
C VAL A 36 10.55 -7.35 -7.85
N ASN A 37 10.58 -8.61 -8.29
CA ASN A 37 11.77 -9.44 -8.23
C ASN A 37 12.88 -8.95 -9.18
N LEU A 38 12.51 -8.45 -10.37
CA LEU A 38 13.46 -7.89 -11.34
C LEU A 38 14.14 -6.61 -10.80
N LEU A 39 13.36 -5.73 -10.17
CA LEU A 39 13.87 -4.46 -9.65
C LEU A 39 14.59 -4.62 -8.31
N ARG A 40 14.14 -5.56 -7.46
CA ARG A 40 14.72 -5.84 -6.15
C ARG A 40 14.52 -7.31 -5.76
N PRO A 41 15.45 -8.19 -6.12
CA PRO A 41 15.35 -9.62 -5.81
C PRO A 41 15.18 -9.88 -4.31
N GLY A 42 14.36 -10.89 -3.97
CA GLY A 42 14.10 -11.28 -2.58
C GLY A 42 13.18 -10.34 -1.80
N THR A 43 12.53 -9.38 -2.45
CA THR A 43 11.53 -8.52 -1.82
C THR A 43 10.31 -9.34 -1.40
N ILE A 44 9.94 -9.26 -0.12
CA ILE A 44 8.73 -9.89 0.40
C ILE A 44 7.53 -9.01 0.07
N VAL A 45 6.69 -9.50 -0.83
CA VAL A 45 5.44 -8.83 -1.21
C VAL A 45 4.37 -9.11 -0.14
N PRO A 46 3.61 -8.09 0.33
CA PRO A 46 2.59 -8.28 1.34
C PRO A 46 1.40 -9.12 0.81
N SER A 47 0.65 -9.73 1.72
CA SER A 47 -0.59 -10.41 1.35
C SER A 47 -1.70 -9.40 0.96
N PRO A 48 -2.69 -9.80 0.13
CA PRO A 48 -3.84 -8.94 -0.16
C PRO A 48 -4.58 -8.46 1.09
N ALA A 49 -4.66 -9.31 2.13
CA ALA A 49 -5.27 -8.97 3.40
C ALA A 49 -4.48 -7.89 4.15
N THR A 50 -3.14 -7.99 4.13
CA THR A 50 -2.26 -6.96 4.70
C THR A 50 -2.50 -5.60 4.04
N VAL A 51 -2.61 -5.56 2.71
CA VAL A 51 -2.89 -4.32 1.97
C VAL A 51 -4.28 -3.76 2.31
N ALA A 52 -5.30 -4.62 2.47
CA ALA A 52 -6.63 -4.19 2.87
C ALA A 52 -6.62 -3.54 4.28
N CYS A 53 -5.91 -4.14 5.23
CA CYS A 53 -5.70 -3.55 6.55
C CYS A 53 -4.99 -2.20 6.46
N ASP A 54 -3.92 -2.09 5.65
CA ASP A 54 -3.20 -0.83 5.45
C ASP A 54 -4.10 0.28 4.92
N ILE A 55 -4.94 -0.02 3.92
CA ILE A 55 -5.87 0.96 3.36
C ILE A 55 -6.86 1.43 4.44
N LYS A 56 -7.39 0.51 5.25
CA LYS A 56 -8.29 0.84 6.35
C LYS A 56 -7.61 1.74 7.38
N ASP A 57 -6.38 1.43 7.79
CA ASP A 57 -5.64 2.21 8.78
C ASP A 57 -5.30 3.61 8.26
N ILE A 58 -4.88 3.72 6.99
CA ILE A 58 -4.65 4.99 6.32
C ILE A 58 -5.93 5.83 6.29
N TYR A 59 -7.08 5.22 5.95
CA TYR A 59 -8.37 5.91 5.93
C TYR A 59 -8.79 6.39 7.32
N LEU A 60 -8.65 5.55 8.35
CA LEU A 60 -8.98 5.92 9.74
C LEU A 60 -8.12 7.08 10.22
N ALA A 61 -6.81 7.04 9.99
CA ALA A 61 -5.91 8.13 10.34
C ALA A 61 -6.21 9.43 9.58
N ALA A 62 -6.54 9.33 8.29
CA ALA A 62 -6.90 10.49 7.47
C ALA A 62 -8.24 11.10 7.91
N SER A 63 -9.26 10.27 8.13
CA SER A 63 -10.59 10.73 8.58
C SER A 63 -10.56 11.40 9.94
N ALA A 64 -9.73 10.94 10.87
CA ALA A 64 -9.50 11.62 12.15
C ALA A 64 -8.95 13.05 11.93
N LYS A 65 -7.94 13.21 11.08
CA LYS A 65 -7.36 14.53 10.74
C LYS A 65 -8.37 15.45 10.07
N VAL A 66 -9.17 14.92 9.14
CA VAL A 66 -10.23 15.69 8.47
C VAL A 66 -11.28 16.14 9.49
N LYS A 67 -11.72 15.24 10.37
CA LYS A 67 -12.67 15.56 11.44
C LYS A 67 -12.14 16.68 12.33
N ASP A 68 -10.88 16.62 12.74
CA ASP A 68 -10.28 17.62 13.61
C ASP A 68 -10.13 18.98 12.92
N HIS A 69 -9.87 19.01 11.61
CA HIS A 69 -9.87 20.24 10.82
C HIS A 69 -11.21 20.99 10.84
N PHE A 70 -12.33 20.25 10.81
CA PHE A 70 -13.69 20.84 10.84
C PHE A 70 -14.24 21.13 12.24
N LYS A 71 -13.50 20.78 13.31
CA LYS A 71 -13.85 21.18 14.69
C LYS A 71 -13.32 22.57 15.07
N VAL A 72 -12.53 23.19 14.19
CA VAL A 72 -11.97 24.54 14.34
C VAL A 72 -13.03 25.58 14.03
#